data_AF-A0A645B9W4-F1
#
_entry.id   AF-A0A645B9W4-F1
#
_cell.length_a   1.000
_cell.length_b   1.000
_cell.length_c   1.000
_cell.angle_alpha   90.00
_cell.angle_beta   90.00
_cell.angle_gamma   90.00
#
_symmetry.space_group_name_H-M   'P 1'
#
loop_
_entity.id
_entity.type
_entity.pdbx_description
1 polymer ?
#
loop_
_entity_poly.entity_id
_entity_poly.type
_entity_poly.pdbx_seq_one_letter_code
_entity_poly.pdbx_strand_id
1 'polypeptide(L)'
;MTDRVRRPDVLLLAALFHDIGKVAGARDHSAVGAGIARDALPRLGVDPDTRETVVSLVRNHLALAALASREDPEEPAAIERLCAVVDHDPELLEQLATLTEADARATGPGVWTTWRADRAQQFVTAARRRLAEQTPATR
;
A
#
# COMPACT_ATOMS: atom_id res chain seq x y z
N MET A 1 -4.36 -5.77 13.51
CA MET A 1 -3.93 -5.31 12.16
C MET A 1 -2.56 -5.82 11.81
N THR A 2 -1.55 -5.68 12.69
CA THR A 2 -0.20 -6.21 12.47
C THR A 2 -0.14 -7.74 12.38
N ASP A 3 -1.15 -8.44 12.92
CA ASP A 3 -1.34 -9.89 12.84
C ASP A 3 -1.71 -10.40 11.45
N ARG A 4 -2.13 -9.51 10.54
CA ARG A 4 -2.55 -9.88 9.18
C ARG A 4 -1.41 -9.89 8.15
N VAL A 5 -0.23 -9.42 8.55
CA VAL A 5 0.91 -9.24 7.67
C VAL A 5 2.13 -10.01 8.16
N ARG A 6 2.94 -10.53 7.23
CA ARG A 6 4.16 -11.28 7.57
C ARG A 6 5.24 -10.39 8.18
N ARG A 7 5.28 -9.12 7.78
CA ARG A 7 6.29 -8.12 8.16
C ARG A 7 5.67 -6.93 8.90
N PRO A 8 5.28 -7.10 10.18
CA PRO A 8 4.65 -6.03 10.96
C PRO A 8 5.60 -4.85 11.24
N ASP A 9 6.91 -5.09 11.25
CA ASP A 9 7.96 -4.08 11.33
C ASP A 9 7.90 -3.10 10.14
N VAL A 10 7.77 -3.65 8.92
CA VAL A 10 7.62 -2.87 7.69
C VAL A 10 6.33 -2.06 7.69
N LEU A 11 5.22 -2.68 8.12
CA LEU A 11 3.94 -1.99 8.23
C LEU A 11 4.01 -0.81 9.21
N LEU A 12 4.67 -1.00 10.36
CA LEU A 12 4.82 0.03 11.38
C LEU A 12 5.65 1.21 10.84
N LEU A 13 6.77 0.94 10.18
CA LEU A 13 7.59 1.97 9.55
C LEU A 13 6.81 2.71 8.45
N ALA A 14 6.12 1.98 7.56
CA ALA A 14 5.30 2.60 6.51
C ALA A 14 4.20 3.48 7.11
N ALA A 15 3.50 3.03 8.15
CA ALA A 15 2.50 3.82 8.86
C ALA A 15 3.10 5.08 9.53
N LEU A 16 4.32 5.01 10.06
CA LEU A 16 5.00 6.18 10.60
C LEU A 16 5.31 7.23 9.53
N PHE A 17 5.68 6.80 8.32
CA PHE A 17 6.15 7.68 7.26
C PHE A 17 5.09 8.07 6.21
N HIS A 18 3.93 7.40 6.13
CA HIS A 18 3.01 7.49 4.99
C HIS A 18 2.65 8.93 4.58
N ASP A 19 2.45 9.80 5.56
CA ASP A 19 2.02 11.18 5.37
C ASP A 19 3.11 12.24 5.65
N ILE A 20 4.36 11.82 5.88
CA ILE A 20 5.45 12.73 6.27
C ILE A 20 5.74 13.81 5.20
N GLY A 21 5.35 13.54 3.96
CA GLY A 21 5.51 14.47 2.84
C GLY A 21 4.42 15.54 2.73
N LYS A 22 3.45 15.62 3.66
CA LYS A 22 2.40 16.66 3.71
C LYS A 22 2.96 18.03 4.09
N VAL A 23 3.86 18.54 3.27
CA VAL A 23 4.46 19.88 3.41
C VAL A 23 3.72 20.90 2.56
N ALA A 24 3.69 22.15 3.00
CA ALA A 24 3.00 23.23 2.29
C ALA A 24 3.54 23.37 0.85
N GLY A 25 2.63 23.38 -0.14
CA GLY A 25 2.96 23.51 -1.56
C GLY A 25 3.35 22.21 -2.28
N ALA A 26 3.39 21.07 -1.60
CA ALA A 26 3.62 19.78 -2.26
C ALA A 26 2.40 19.38 -3.11
N ARG A 27 2.65 19.07 -4.40
CA ARG A 27 1.62 18.53 -5.31
C ARG A 27 1.36 17.03 -5.10
N ASP A 28 2.39 16.29 -4.70
CA ASP A 28 2.37 14.85 -4.49
C ASP A 28 3.11 14.55 -3.19
N HIS A 29 2.38 14.48 -2.07
CA HIS A 29 2.98 14.24 -0.76
C HIS A 29 3.52 12.82 -0.62
N SER A 30 2.98 11.85 -1.36
CA SER A 30 3.49 10.48 -1.34
C SER A 30 4.87 10.39 -1.98
N ALA A 31 5.12 11.13 -3.07
CA ALA A 31 6.45 11.22 -3.69
C ALA A 31 7.47 11.88 -2.75
N VAL A 32 7.08 13.00 -2.14
CA VAL A 32 7.92 13.72 -1.18
C VAL A 32 8.22 12.83 0.03
N GLY A 33 7.18 12.17 0.58
CA GLY A 33 7.31 11.26 1.72
C GLY A 33 8.23 10.08 1.43
N ALA A 34 8.15 9.50 0.23
CA ALA A 34 9.04 8.43 -0.21
C ALA A 34 10.51 8.88 -0.25
N GLY A 35 10.78 10.10 -0.71
CA GLY A 35 12.12 10.70 -0.66
C GLY A 35 12.63 10.86 0.78
N ILE A 36 11.80 11.41 1.66
CA ILE A 36 12.14 11.59 3.09
C ILE A 36 12.41 10.24 3.76
N ALA A 37 11.56 9.23 3.53
CA ALA A 37 11.73 7.90 4.07
C ALA A 37 13.03 7.26 3.59
N ARG A 38 13.36 7.38 2.30
CA ARG A 38 14.60 6.85 1.71
C ARG A 38 15.85 7.41 2.40
N ASP A 39 15.83 8.69 2.79
CA ASP A 39 16.95 9.35 3.48
C ASP A 39 16.97 9.06 5.00
N ALA A 40 15.81 8.89 5.62
CA ALA A 40 15.68 8.73 7.07
C ALA A 40 15.93 7.29 7.54
N LEU A 41 15.40 6.29 6.84
CA LEU A 41 15.45 4.89 7.26
C LEU A 41 16.87 4.33 7.47
N PRO A 42 17.92 4.68 6.67
CA PRO A 42 19.28 4.24 6.95
C PRO A 42 19.81 4.72 8.31
N ARG A 43 19.40 5.93 8.74
CA ARG A 43 19.79 6.52 10.03
C ARG A 43 19.12 5.82 11.21
N LEU A 44 18.00 5.15 10.95
CA LEU A 44 17.28 4.31 11.91
C LEU A 44 17.81 2.86 11.93
N GLY A 45 18.85 2.54 11.16
CA GLY A 45 19.46 1.20 11.13
C GLY A 45 18.66 0.16 10.36
N VAL A 46 17.67 0.57 9.56
CA VAL A 46 16.86 -0.34 8.73
C VAL A 46 17.73 -0.91 7.61
N ASP A 47 17.60 -2.18 7.25
CA ASP A 47 18.36 -2.80 6.16
C ASP A 47 17.87 -2.35 4.76
N PRO A 48 18.68 -2.49 3.69
CA PRO A 48 18.33 -2.00 2.35
C PRO A 48 17.05 -2.59 1.75
N ASP A 49 16.78 -3.87 1.96
CA ASP A 49 15.63 -4.55 1.35
C ASP A 49 14.34 -4.07 2.02
N THR A 50 14.34 -4.05 3.36
CA THR A 50 13.24 -3.49 4.13
C THR A 50 12.99 -2.02 3.79
N ARG A 51 14.06 -1.25 3.58
CA ARG A 51 13.97 0.16 3.18
C ARG A 51 13.16 0.34 1.90
N GLU A 52 13.49 -0.42 0.86
CA GLU A 52 12.81 -0.27 -0.43
C GLU A 52 11.33 -0.66 -0.32
N THR A 53 10.99 -1.70 0.45
CA THR A 53 9.60 -2.05 0.74
C THR A 53 8.86 -0.91 1.44
N VAL A 54 9.44 -0.33 2.50
CA VAL A 54 8.81 0.80 3.21
C VAL A 54 8.65 2.01 2.29
N VAL A 55 9.66 2.32 1.48
CA VAL A 55 9.60 3.47 0.55
C VAL A 55 8.53 3.25 -0.53
N SER A 56 8.40 2.03 -1.05
CA SER A 56 7.34 1.68 -2.00
C SER A 56 5.95 1.84 -1.37
N LEU A 57 5.75 1.39 -0.13
CA LEU A 57 4.50 1.57 0.60
C LEU A 57 4.17 3.05 0.82
N VAL A 58 5.14 3.87 1.26
CA VAL A 58 4.94 5.32 1.45
C VAL A 58 4.62 5.99 0.12
N ARG A 59 5.31 5.63 -0.97
CA ARG A 59 5.05 6.19 -2.30
C ARG A 59 3.63 5.92 -2.77
N ASN A 60 3.11 4.75 -2.45
CA ASN A 60 1.87 4.21 -3.01
C ASN A 60 0.71 4.15 -2.01
N HIS A 61 0.83 4.69 -0.79
CA HIS A 61 -0.15 4.50 0.29
C HIS A 61 -1.60 4.90 -0.07
N LEU A 62 -1.79 5.80 -1.05
CA LEU A 62 -3.12 6.20 -1.53
C LEU A 62 -3.66 5.35 -2.69
N ALA A 63 -2.84 4.50 -3.31
CA ALA A 63 -3.16 3.85 -4.57
C ALA A 63 -4.41 2.96 -4.45
N LEU A 64 -4.47 2.09 -3.43
CA LEU A 64 -5.63 1.23 -3.21
C LEU A 64 -6.89 2.05 -2.88
N ALA A 65 -6.78 3.05 -2.01
CA ALA A 65 -7.90 3.93 -1.68
C ALA A 65 -8.44 4.67 -2.92
N ALA A 66 -7.55 5.16 -3.78
CA ALA A 66 -7.90 5.87 -5.01
C ALA A 66 -8.58 4.95 -6.02
N LEU A 67 -8.04 3.75 -6.25
CA LEU A 67 -8.63 2.74 -7.14
C LEU A 67 -10.01 2.31 -6.62
N ALA A 68 -10.11 1.90 -5.35
CA ALA A 68 -11.36 1.43 -4.75
C ALA A 68 -12.49 2.46 -4.81
N SER A 69 -12.14 3.75 -4.78
CA SER A 69 -13.09 4.86 -4.82
C SER A 69 -13.56 5.25 -6.22
N ARG A 70 -12.82 4.90 -7.28
CA ARG A 70 -13.03 5.47 -8.63
C ARG A 70 -13.19 4.44 -9.74
N GLU A 71 -12.67 3.24 -9.56
CA GLU A 71 -12.50 2.24 -10.62
C GLU A 71 -13.34 0.99 -10.35
N ASP A 72 -13.63 0.20 -11.37
CA ASP A 72 -14.32 -1.08 -11.22
C ASP A 72 -13.30 -2.21 -10.92
N PRO A 73 -13.45 -3.02 -9.86
CA PRO A 73 -12.61 -4.20 -9.61
C PRO A 73 -12.80 -5.32 -10.63
N GLU A 74 -13.83 -5.27 -11.47
CA GLU A 74 -14.01 -6.19 -12.59
C GLU A 74 -13.21 -5.76 -13.83
N GLU A 75 -12.75 -4.50 -13.90
CA GLU A 75 -11.96 -3.99 -15.03
C GLU A 75 -10.51 -4.51 -14.96
N PRO A 76 -10.07 -5.36 -15.92
CA PRO A 76 -8.74 -5.96 -15.87
C PRO A 76 -7.62 -4.93 -15.85
N ALA A 77 -7.79 -3.80 -16.53
CA ALA A 77 -6.79 -2.73 -16.53
C ALA A 77 -6.61 -2.09 -15.15
N ALA A 78 -7.67 -2.01 -14.32
CA ALA A 78 -7.58 -1.47 -12.97
C ALA A 78 -6.84 -2.43 -12.03
N ILE A 79 -7.08 -3.74 -12.17
CA ILE A 79 -6.38 -4.76 -11.41
C ILE A 79 -4.90 -4.82 -11.80
N GLU A 80 -4.57 -4.73 -13.09
CA GLU A 80 -3.17 -4.71 -13.53
C GLU A 80 -2.43 -3.47 -13.02
N ARG A 81 -3.09 -2.30 -12.94
CA ARG A 81 -2.50 -1.12 -12.28
C ARG A 81 -2.19 -1.38 -10.81
N LEU A 82 -3.10 -2.03 -10.06
CA LEU A 82 -2.83 -2.37 -8.66
C LEU A 82 -1.67 -3.38 -8.54
N CYS A 83 -1.65 -4.41 -9.39
CA CYS A 83 -0.57 -5.39 -9.45
C CYS A 83 0.79 -4.73 -9.75
N ALA A 84 0.84 -3.78 -10.68
CA ALA A 84 2.05 -3.04 -11.00
C ALA A 84 2.50 -2.11 -9.85
N VAL A 85 1.56 -1.46 -9.15
CA VAL A 85 1.85 -0.64 -7.97
C VAL A 85 2.57 -1.42 -6.88
N VAL A 86 2.23 -2.70 -6.72
CA VAL A 86 2.83 -3.60 -5.73
C VAL A 86 3.94 -4.47 -6.31
N ASP A 87 4.52 -4.08 -7.45
CA ASP A 87 5.61 -4.79 -8.14
C ASP A 87 5.38 -6.29 -8.31
N HIS A 88 4.12 -6.66 -8.54
CA HIS A 88 3.66 -8.04 -8.61
C HIS A 88 4.01 -8.91 -7.37
N ASP A 89 4.27 -8.30 -6.22
CA ASP A 89 4.54 -8.98 -4.95
C ASP A 89 3.25 -9.11 -4.12
N PRO A 90 2.77 -10.35 -3.87
CA PRO A 90 1.61 -10.59 -3.01
C PRO A 90 1.80 -10.09 -1.57
N GLU A 91 3.03 -10.08 -1.04
CA GLU A 91 3.28 -9.56 0.30
C GLU A 91 3.11 -8.05 0.37
N LEU A 92 3.62 -7.33 -0.64
CA LEU A 92 3.46 -5.89 -0.73
C LEU A 92 1.99 -5.49 -0.91
N LEU A 93 1.18 -6.33 -1.58
CA LEU A 93 -0.28 -6.16 -1.65
C LEU A 93 -0.94 -6.24 -0.26
N GLU A 94 -0.58 -7.22 0.56
CA GLU A 94 -1.11 -7.33 1.94
C GLU A 94 -0.74 -6.12 2.79
N GLN A 95 0.51 -5.68 2.67
CA GLN A 95 1.03 -4.53 3.40
C GLN A 95 0.30 -3.25 3.00
N LEU A 96 0.11 -3.02 1.70
CA LEU A 96 -0.60 -1.86 1.18
C LEU A 96 -2.08 -1.86 1.59
N ALA A 97 -2.75 -3.01 1.53
CA ALA A 97 -4.13 -3.17 1.96
C ALA A 97 -4.29 -2.85 3.46
N THR A 98 -3.39 -3.38 4.28
CA THR A 98 -3.40 -3.14 5.72
C THR A 98 -3.08 -1.69 6.05
N LEU A 99 -2.12 -1.07 5.37
CA LEU A 99 -1.80 0.35 5.55
C LEU A 99 -2.99 1.24 5.17
N THR A 100 -3.68 0.93 4.07
CA THR A 100 -4.86 1.66 3.61
C THR A 100 -6.00 1.63 4.63
N GLU A 101 -6.29 0.45 5.20
CA GLU A 101 -7.29 0.31 6.26
C GLU A 101 -6.87 1.12 7.52
N ALA A 102 -5.58 1.11 7.87
CA ALA A 102 -5.08 1.76 9.08
C ALA A 102 -5.23 3.27 8.99
N ASP A 103 -4.80 3.86 7.88
CA ASP A 103 -4.91 5.28 7.58
C ASP A 103 -6.38 5.75 7.60
N ALA A 104 -7.25 5.03 6.90
CA ALA A 104 -8.67 5.36 6.86
C ALA A 104 -9.34 5.30 8.24
N ARG A 105 -8.94 4.34 9.10
CA ARG A 105 -9.44 4.25 10.48
C ARG A 105 -8.88 5.35 11.38
N ALA A 106 -7.64 5.80 11.14
CA ALA A 106 -6.99 6.85 11.92
C ALA A 106 -7.51 8.25 11.59
N THR A 107 -8.00 8.47 10.37
CA THR A 107 -8.48 9.79 9.90
C THR A 107 -9.72 10.29 10.67
N GLY A 108 -10.63 9.39 11.08
CA GLY A 108 -11.79 9.76 11.88
C GLY A 108 -13.03 8.87 11.70
N PRO A 109 -14.05 9.05 12.55
CA PRO A 109 -15.28 8.27 12.48
C PRO A 109 -15.97 8.47 11.13
N GLY A 110 -16.42 7.37 10.52
CA GLY A 110 -17.13 7.39 9.23
C GLY A 110 -16.23 7.45 7.99
N VAL A 111 -14.90 7.55 8.14
CA VAL A 111 -13.98 7.44 6.99
C VAL A 111 -13.83 5.97 6.57
N TRP A 112 -13.68 5.04 7.50
CA TRP A 112 -13.73 3.61 7.19
C TRP A 112 -15.16 3.09 7.35
N THR A 113 -15.88 2.94 6.22
CA THR A 113 -17.25 2.42 6.17
C THR A 113 -17.29 0.99 5.65
N THR A 114 -18.39 0.26 5.89
CA THR A 114 -18.61 -1.08 5.32
C THR A 114 -18.45 -1.10 3.81
N TRP A 115 -18.97 -0.07 3.13
CA TRP A 115 -18.83 0.06 1.68
C TRP A 115 -17.35 0.22 1.26
N ARG A 116 -16.58 1.10 1.90
CA ARG A 116 -15.14 1.26 1.57
C ARG A 116 -14.34 -0.01 1.85
N ALA A 117 -14.67 -0.71 2.94
CA ALA A 117 -14.04 -1.97 3.28
C ALA A 117 -14.30 -3.05 2.22
N ASP A 118 -15.57 -3.20 1.79
CA ASP A 118 -15.96 -4.14 0.74
C ASP A 118 -15.26 -3.82 -0.60
N ARG A 119 -15.25 -2.54 -0.98
CA ARG A 119 -14.57 -2.06 -2.20
C ARG A 119 -13.07 -2.36 -2.19
N ALA A 120 -12.38 -2.04 -1.10
CA ALA A 120 -10.95 -2.36 -0.98
C ALA A 120 -10.71 -3.87 -1.06
N GLN A 121 -11.55 -4.67 -0.41
CA GLN A 121 -11.43 -6.12 -0.40
C GLN A 121 -11.68 -6.75 -1.78
N GLN A 122 -12.59 -6.21 -2.59
CA GLN A 122 -12.81 -6.64 -3.97
C GLN A 122 -11.54 -6.47 -4.80
N PHE A 123 -10.91 -5.29 -4.74
CA PHE A 123 -9.65 -5.02 -5.44
C PHE A 123 -8.51 -5.94 -4.99
N VAL A 124 -8.34 -6.10 -3.67
CA VAL A 124 -7.29 -6.96 -3.12
C VAL A 124 -7.51 -8.42 -3.52
N THR A 125 -8.75 -8.92 -3.49
CA THR A 125 -9.08 -10.30 -3.89
C THR A 125 -8.81 -10.54 -5.37
N ALA A 126 -9.23 -9.60 -6.23
CA ALA A 126 -8.98 -9.69 -7.67
C ALA A 126 -7.48 -9.62 -8.01
N ALA A 127 -6.74 -8.72 -7.36
CA ALA A 127 -5.29 -8.63 -7.53
C ALA A 127 -4.57 -9.89 -7.04
N ARG A 128 -4.91 -10.45 -5.87
CA ARG A 128 -4.37 -11.74 -5.40
C ARG A 128 -4.57 -12.85 -6.42
N ARG A 129 -5.77 -12.97 -6.99
CA ARG A 129 -6.07 -13.97 -8.03
C ARG A 129 -5.17 -13.77 -9.25
N ARG A 130 -5.06 -12.53 -9.73
CA ARG A 130 -4.22 -12.17 -10.87
C ARG A 130 -2.74 -12.50 -10.64
N LEU A 131 -2.19 -12.20 -9.46
CA LEU A 131 -0.81 -12.51 -9.10
C LEU A 131 -0.54 -14.03 -9.03
N ALA A 132 -1.50 -14.80 -8.52
CA ALA A 132 -1.41 -16.26 -8.49
C ALA A 132 -1.40 -16.88 -9.90
N GLU A 133 -2.15 -16.29 -10.84
CA GLU A 133 -2.16 -16.72 -12.25
C GLU A 133 -0.85 -16.40 -12.99
N GLN A 134 -0.12 -15.35 -12.56
CA GLN A 134 1.15 -14.94 -13.17
C GLN A 134 2.35 -15.73 -12.64
N THR A 135 2.25 -16.33 -11.45
CA THR A 135 3.29 -17.22 -10.92
C THR A 135 3.19 -18.55 -11.68
N PRO A 136 4.14 -18.90 -12.58
CA PRO A 136 4.06 -20.17 -13.27
C PRO A 136 4.19 -21.28 -12.24
N ALA A 137 3.43 -22.37 -12.41
CA ALA A 137 3.73 -23.64 -11.78
C ALA A 137 5.20 -23.96 -12.12
N THR A 138 6.09 -23.79 -11.14
CA THR A 138 7.48 -24.22 -11.25
C THR A 138 7.45 -25.72 -11.47
N ARG A 139 7.89 -26.15 -12.66
CA ARG A 139 8.24 -27.54 -12.96
C ARG A 139 9.53 -27.90 -12.24
#